data_AF-A0ABD2AWW3-F1
#
_entry.id   AF-A0ABD2AWW3-F1
#
_cell.length_a   1.000
_cell.length_b   1.000
_cell.length_c   1.000
_cell.angle_alpha   90.00
_cell.angle_beta   90.00
_cell.angle_gamma   90.00
#
_symmetry.space_group_name_H-M   'P 1'
#
loop_
_entity.id
_entity.type
_entity.pdbx_description
1 polymer ?
#
loop_
_entity_poly.entity_id
_entity_poly.type
_entity_poly.pdbx_seq_one_letter_code
_entity_poly.pdbx_strand_id
1 'polypeptide(L)' 'MEIDVVKIAEDKDFEKFKLFQVLLLKLQKLEQDLLKLYDVSQDPQYRNILDTCMIESKDLGLFNSNNNIEYYFDLYDSNL' A
#
# COMPACT_ATOMS: atom_id res chain seq x y z
N MET A 1 19.25 19.48 -42.10
CA MET A 1 18.65 18.16 -41.85
C MET A 1 19.22 17.49 -40.59
N GLU A 2 20.49 17.68 -40.23
CA GLU A 2 21.04 17.14 -38.96
C GLU A 2 20.56 17.86 -37.70
N ILE A 3 20.39 19.19 -37.74
CA ILE A 3 20.00 20.00 -36.57
C ILE A 3 18.62 19.58 -36.02
N ASP A 4 17.67 19.25 -36.90
CA ASP A 4 16.33 18.82 -36.51
C ASP A 4 16.33 17.45 -35.83
N VAL A 5 17.18 16.53 -36.30
CA VAL A 5 17.30 15.17 -35.73
C VAL A 5 17.92 15.21 -34.34
N VAL A 6 18.94 16.05 -34.12
CA VAL A 6 19.59 16.22 -32.81
C VAL A 6 18.62 16.81 -31.78
N LYS A 7 17.86 17.85 -32.16
CA LYS A 7 16.89 18.49 -31.27
C LYS A 7 15.74 17.55 -30.87
N ILE A 8 15.23 16.75 -31.81
CA ILE A 8 14.20 15.73 -31.54
C ILE A 8 14.72 14.64 -30.59
N ALA A 9 16.00 14.27 -30.67
CA ALA A 9 16.61 13.30 -29.76
C ALA A 9 16.73 13.85 -28.33
N GLU A 10 17.21 15.09 -28.17
CA GLU A 10 17.29 15.77 -26.87
C GLU A 10 15.92 15.94 -26.21
N ASP A 11 14.90 16.35 -26.98
CA ASP A 11 13.53 16.52 -26.47
C ASP A 11 12.95 15.18 -25.98
N LYS A 12 13.20 14.07 -26.68
CA LYS A 12 12.75 12.73 -26.24
C LYS A 12 13.42 12.28 -24.95
N ASP A 13 14.72 12.55 -24.79
CA ASP A 13 15.43 12.15 -23.57
C ASP A 13 15.07 13.07 -22.38
N PHE A 14 14.78 14.34 -22.65
CA PHE A 14 14.24 15.25 -21.63
C PHE A 14 12.83 14.83 -21.15
N GLU A 15 11.95 14.40 -22.05
CA GLU A 15 10.63 13.88 -21.68
C GLU A 15 10.72 12.56 -20.89
N LYS A 16 11.64 11.65 -21.24
CA LYS A 16 11.90 10.45 -20.42
C LYS A 16 12.37 10.81 -19.01
N PHE A 17 13.24 11.80 -18.87
CA PHE A 17 13.73 12.26 -17.58
C PHE A 17 12.59 12.81 -16.70
N LYS A 18 11.70 13.63 -17.26
CA LYS A 18 10.50 14.09 -16.54
C LYS A 18 9.61 12.92 -16.12
N LEU A 19 9.40 11.95 -17.01
CA LEU A 19 8.59 10.77 -16.70
C LEU A 19 9.18 9.98 -15.54
N PHE A 20 10.50 9.80 -15.52
CA PHE A 20 11.22 9.13 -14.44
C PHE A 20 11.06 9.88 -13.11
N GLN A 21 11.19 11.21 -13.10
CA GLN A 21 10.96 12.02 -11.89
C GLN A 21 9.52 11.87 -11.36
N VAL A 22 8.53 11.90 -12.24
CA VAL A 22 7.12 11.67 -11.85
C VAL A 22 6.93 10.26 -11.28
N LEU A 23 7.60 9.26 -11.85
CA LEU A 23 7.51 7.87 -11.39
C LEU A 23 8.12 7.70 -10.00
N LEU A 24 9.24 8.36 -9.72
CA LEU A 24 9.84 8.40 -8.37
C LEU A 24 8.91 9.03 -7.34
N LEU A 25 8.26 10.15 -7.67
CA LEU A 25 7.29 10.78 -6.78
C LEU A 25 6.09 9.87 -6.50
N LYS A 26 5.62 9.14 -7.52
CA LYS A 26 4.55 8.15 -7.35
C LYS A 26 4.97 6.98 -6.45
N LEU A 27 6.20 6.49 -6.60
CA LEU A 27 6.75 5.44 -5.74
C LEU A 27 6.83 5.90 -4.28
N GLN A 28 7.38 7.09 -4.02
CA GLN A 28 7.44 7.66 -2.67
C GLN A 28 6.05 7.80 -2.04
N LYS A 29 5.07 8.23 -2.82
CA LYS A 29 3.68 8.32 -2.34
C LYS A 29 3.11 6.93 -2.03
N LEU A 30 3.35 5.95 -2.90
CA LEU A 30 2.90 4.57 -2.68
C LEU A 30 3.50 3.97 -1.41
N GLU A 31 4.79 4.20 -1.14
CA GLU A 31 5.45 3.76 0.11
C GLU A 31 4.78 4.38 1.35
N GLN A 32 4.49 5.68 1.32
CA GLN A 32 3.80 6.35 2.42
C GLN A 32 2.38 5.82 2.63
N ASP A 33 1.64 5.58 1.55
CA ASP A 33 0.27 5.06 1.64
C ASP A 33 0.25 3.61 2.14
N LEU A 34 1.25 2.79 1.76
CA LEU A 34 1.43 1.44 2.30
C LEU A 34 1.73 1.44 3.80
N LEU A 35 2.56 2.37 4.27
CA LEU A 35 2.87 2.48 5.70
C LEU A 35 1.61 2.83 6.51
N LYS A 36 0.80 3.77 6.02
CA LYS A 36 -0.49 4.10 6.66
C LYS A 36 -1.46 2.93 6.64
N LEU A 37 -1.52 2.19 5.53
CA LEU A 37 -2.37 1.00 5.45
C LEU A 37 -1.92 -0.04 6.47
N TYR A 38 -0.61 -0.22 6.64
CA TYR A 38 -0.06 -1.11 7.65
C TYR A 38 -0.48 -0.66 9.05
N ASP A 39 -0.28 0.61 9.41
CA ASP A 39 -0.66 1.15 10.72
C ASP A 39 -2.15 0.92 11.02
N VAL A 40 -3.03 1.20 10.06
CA VAL A 40 -4.48 0.97 10.19
C VAL A 40 -4.81 -0.52 10.31
N SER A 41 -4.10 -1.41 9.59
CA SER A 41 -4.35 -2.86 9.61
C SER A 41 -3.98 -3.50 10.94
N GLN A 42 -2.98 -2.96 11.63
CA GLN A 42 -2.48 -3.49 12.89
C GLN A 42 -3.21 -2.93 14.11
N ASP A 43 -3.94 -1.82 13.96
CA ASP A 43 -4.67 -1.20 15.06
C ASP A 43 -6.03 -1.88 15.29
N PRO A 44 -6.24 -2.54 16.46
CA PRO A 44 -7.50 -3.22 16.77
C PRO A 44 -8.72 -2.29 16.78
N GLN A 45 -8.54 -0.98 17.00
CA GLN A 45 -9.65 -0.03 17.03
C GLN A 45 -10.32 0.12 15.66
N TYR A 46 -9.53 0.05 14.59
CA TYR A 46 -10.05 0.17 13.22
C TYR A 46 -10.62 -1.15 12.70
N ARG A 47 -10.18 -2.30 13.23
CA ARG A 47 -10.67 -3.62 12.79
C ARG A 47 -12.18 -3.75 12.93
N ASN A 48 -12.76 -3.28 14.05
CA ASN A 48 -14.22 -3.29 14.28
C ASN A 48 -15.01 -2.39 13.31
N ILE A 49 -14.35 -1.41 12.69
CA ILE A 49 -14.98 -0.46 11.76
C ILE A 49 -14.85 -0.94 10.32
N LEU A 50 -13.69 -1.51 9.97
CA LEU A 50 -13.35 -1.91 8.61
C LEU A 50 -13.86 -3.30 8.25
N ASP A 51 -13.86 -4.23 9.21
CA ASP A 51 -14.29 -5.59 8.99
C ASP A 51 -15.77 -5.77 9.35
N THR A 52 -16.63 -5.64 8.34
CA THR A 52 -18.08 -5.79 8.51
C THR A 52 -18.53 -7.23 8.73
N CYS A 53 -17.66 -8.20 8.42
CA CYS A 53 -17.95 -9.62 8.57
C CYS A 53 -17.49 -10.16 9.93
N MET A 54 -16.56 -9.48 10.59
CA MET A 54 -16.09 -9.83 11.93
C MET A 54 -17.23 -9.76 12.95
N ILE A 55 -17.46 -10.88 13.63
CA ILE A 55 -18.42 -10.99 14.73
C ILE A 55 -17.71 -10.73 16.06
N GLU A 56 -16.55 -11.35 16.25
CA GLU A 56 -15.78 -11.26 17.49
C GLU A 56 -14.28 -11.37 17.19
N SER A 57 -13.47 -10.62 17.92
CA SER A 57 -12.04 -10.89 18.03
C SER A 57 -11.54 -10.66 19.45
N LYS A 58 -10.50 -11.39 19.83
CA LYS A 58 -9.90 -11.30 21.16
C LYS A 58 -8.40 -11.55 21.10
N ASP A 59 -7.63 -10.63 21.67
CA ASP A 59 -6.20 -10.84 21.90
C ASP A 59 -5.99 -11.91 22.99
N LEU A 60 -5.22 -12.95 22.66
CA LEU A 60 -4.89 -14.07 23.56
C LEU A 60 -3.50 -13.90 24.18
N GLY A 61 -2.72 -12.92 23.73
CA GLY A 61 -1.41 -12.57 24.26
C GLY A 61 -0.27 -12.65 23.25
N LEU A 62 0.94 -12.36 23.73
CA LEU A 62 2.15 -12.35 22.90
C LEU A 62 2.76 -13.74 22.79
N PHE A 63 3.07 -14.17 21.57
CA PHE A 63 3.93 -15.33 21.34
C PHE A 63 5.41 -14.94 21.46
N ASN A 64 5.78 -13.78 20.92
CA ASN A 64 7.10 -13.15 21.08
C ASN A 64 7.00 -11.62 20.89
N SER A 65 8.14 -10.92 20.81
CA SER A 65 8.17 -9.45 20.70
C SER A 65 7.51 -8.88 19.44
N ASN A 66 7.38 -9.70 18.38
CA ASN A 66 6.90 -9.28 17.07
C ASN A 66 5.58 -9.97 16.69
N ASN A 67 5.17 -11.00 17.43
CA ASN A 67 4.04 -11.84 17.11
C ASN A 67 3.10 -11.96 18.31
N ASN A 68 1.81 -11.72 18.08
CA ASN A 68 0.75 -12.02 19.02
C ASN A 68 -0.09 -13.22 18.52
N ILE A 69 -0.96 -13.69 19.40
CA ILE A 69 -1.94 -14.72 19.12
C ILE A 69 -3.30 -14.10 19.33
N GLU A 70 -4.15 -14.17 18.31
CA GLU A 70 -5.49 -13.59 18.34
C GLU A 70 -6.53 -14.65 17.99
N TYR A 71 -7.66 -14.62 18.69
CA TYR A 71 -8.89 -15.29 18.28
C TYR A 71 -9.67 -14.35 17.36
N TYR A 72 -10.17 -14.89 16.26
CA TYR A 72 -10.97 -14.17 15.28
C TYR A 72 -12.13 -15.05 14.80
N PHE A 73 -13.33 -14.49 14.76
CA PHE A 73 -14.55 -15.16 14.33
C PHE A 73 -15.39 -14.24 13.46
N ASP A 74 -15.75 -14.72 12.28
CA ASP A 74 -16.51 -13.98 11.27
C ASP A 74 -17.74 -14.73 10.77
N LEU A 75 -18.62 -14.00 10.09
CA LEU A 75 -19.72 -14.57 9.33
C LEU A 75 -19.17 -15.19 8.05
N TYR A 76 -19.01 -16.51 8.04
CA TYR A 76 -18.70 -17.25 6.83
C TYR A 76 -19.94 -17.32 5.93
N ASP A 77 -20.00 -16.48 4.89
CA ASP A 77 -21.00 -16.64 3.83
C ASP A 77 -20.50 -17.65 2.80
N SER A 78 -21.03 -18.87 2.86
CA SER A 78 -20.64 -19.98 1.97
C SER A 78 -21.15 -19.83 0.53
N ASN A 79 -21.79 -18.70 0.18
CA ASN A 79 -22.40 -18.45 -1.11
C ASN A 79 -21.63 -17.47 -2.02
N LEU A 80 -20.42 -17.06 -1.63
CA LEU A 80 -19.49 -16.24 -2.41
C LEU A 80 -18.45 -17.10 -3.15
#